data_AF-A0A7V5H0T2-F1
#
_entry.id   AF-A0A7V5H0T2-F1
#
_cell.length_a   1.000
_cell.length_b   1.000
_cell.length_c   1.000
_cell.angle_alpha   90.00
_cell.angle_beta   90.00
_cell.angle_gamma   90.00
#
_symmetry.space_group_name_H-M   'P 1'
#
loop_
_entity.id
_entity.type
_entity.pdbx_description
1 polymer ?
#
loop_
_entity_poly.entity_id
_entity_poly.type
_entity_poly.pdbx_seq_one_letter_code
_entity_poly.pdbx_strand_id
1 'polypeptide(L)'
;MDEFFQYEDMFKSQDEIALENAVNNAIVHFQNQDFAASLPFIVEAIEICEKFGIGIPNLFLMKAFAEMQTGKLADALNSINMEIAYFPTNTRAYELKSEIETLNSGQGIF
;
A
#
# COMPACT_ATOMS: atom_id res chain seq x y z
N MET A 1 1.63 42.16 -27.88
CA MET A 1 0.61 41.76 -26.88
C MET A 1 0.85 40.30 -26.62
N ASP A 2 1.70 40.01 -25.64
CA ASP A 2 2.05 38.64 -25.25
C ASP A 2 1.16 38.26 -24.07
N GLU A 3 -0.07 37.87 -24.38
CA GLU A 3 -0.88 37.07 -23.46
C GLU A 3 -1.02 35.69 -24.10
N PHE A 4 0.13 35.04 -24.26
CA PHE A 4 0.19 33.59 -24.36
C PHE A 4 -0.35 33.06 -23.05
N PHE A 5 -1.57 32.51 -23.13
CA PHE A 5 -2.13 31.62 -22.14
C PHE A 5 -1.04 30.64 -21.69
N GLN A 6 -0.42 30.88 -20.54
CA GLN A 6 0.25 29.82 -19.80
C GLN A 6 -0.88 29.01 -19.17
N TYR A 7 -1.51 28.19 -20.00
CA TYR A 7 -2.21 27.00 -19.53
C TYR A 7 -1.25 26.31 -18.59
N GLU A 8 -1.66 26.15 -17.34
CA GLU A 8 -1.07 25.26 -16.35
C GLU A 8 -1.21 23.79 -16.83
N ASP A 9 -0.67 23.47 -18.00
CA ASP A 9 -0.35 22.09 -18.37
C ASP A 9 0.95 21.75 -17.64
N MET A 10 0.82 21.53 -16.32
CA MET A 10 1.80 20.80 -15.54
C MET A 10 1.89 19.39 -16.12
N PHE A 11 2.79 19.18 -17.08
CA PHE A 11 3.19 17.85 -17.48
C PHE A 11 3.65 17.10 -16.23
N LYS A 12 2.88 16.10 -15.82
CA LYS A 12 3.33 15.15 -14.79
C LYS A 12 4.67 14.59 -15.23
N SER A 13 5.63 14.56 -14.32
CA SER A 13 6.92 13.93 -14.59
C SER A 13 6.71 12.45 -14.94
N GLN A 14 7.62 11.86 -15.71
CA GLN A 14 7.58 10.44 -16.03
C GLN A 14 7.51 9.56 -14.77
N ASP A 15 8.10 10.06 -13.69
CA ASP A 15 8.15 9.46 -12.36
C ASP A 15 6.79 9.49 -11.64
N GLU A 16 6.07 10.61 -11.71
CA GLU A 16 4.70 10.72 -11.17
C GLU A 16 3.72 9.80 -11.92
N ILE A 17 3.89 9.67 -13.24
CA ILE A 17 3.09 8.74 -14.06
C ILE A 17 3.39 7.29 -13.68
N ALA A 18 4.66 6.95 -13.47
CA ALA A 18 5.06 5.60 -13.06
C ALA A 18 4.47 5.23 -11.69
N LEU A 19 4.52 6.16 -10.73
CA LEU A 19 3.91 5.99 -9.42
C LEU A 19 2.38 5.79 -9.50
N GLU A 20 1.69 6.66 -10.24
CA GLU A 20 0.24 6.58 -10.39
C GLU A 20 -0.16 5.24 -11.02
N ASN A 21 0.57 4.78 -12.04
CA ASN A 21 0.33 3.48 -12.66
C ASN A 21 0.57 2.31 -11.70
N ALA A 22 1.65 2.34 -10.92
CA ALA A 22 1.95 1.29 -9.94
C ALA A 22 0.87 1.21 -8.85
N VAL A 23 0.47 2.35 -8.29
CA VAL A 23 -0.60 2.42 -7.27
C VAL A 23 -1.93 1.95 -7.85
N ASN A 24 -2.29 2.38 -9.08
CA ASN A 24 -3.52 1.95 -9.72
C ASN A 24 -3.54 0.44 -9.99
N ASN A 25 -2.44 -0.13 -10.48
CA ASN A 25 -2.32 -1.57 -10.68
C ASN A 25 -2.49 -2.33 -9.36
N ALA A 26 -1.83 -1.88 -8.30
CA ALA A 26 -1.97 -2.45 -6.96
C ALA A 26 -3.43 -2.44 -6.49
N ILE A 27 -4.13 -1.31 -6.64
CA ILE A 27 -5.54 -1.16 -6.25
C ILE A 27 -6.45 -2.09 -7.07
N VAL A 28 -6.27 -2.15 -8.39
CA VAL A 28 -7.10 -2.98 -9.27
C VAL A 28 -6.99 -4.46 -8.91
N HIS A 29 -5.77 -4.98 -8.77
CA HIS A 29 -5.57 -6.39 -8.40
C HIS A 29 -6.08 -6.69 -6.98
N PHE A 30 -5.91 -5.75 -6.05
CA PHE A 30 -6.44 -5.88 -4.69
C PHE A 30 -7.97 -5.89 -4.65
N GLN A 31 -8.63 -5.03 -5.43
CA GLN A 31 -10.10 -4.99 -5.55
C GLN A 31 -10.68 -6.24 -6.17
N ASN A 32 -9.94 -6.89 -7.08
CA ASN A 32 -10.29 -8.19 -7.64
C ASN A 32 -10.11 -9.35 -6.66
N GLN A 33 -9.69 -9.08 -5.43
CA GLN A 33 -9.42 -10.07 -4.37
C GLN A 33 -8.33 -11.10 -4.74
N ASP A 34 -7.51 -10.79 -5.75
CA ASP A 34 -6.32 -11.59 -6.08
C ASP A 34 -5.14 -11.10 -5.24
N PHE A 35 -5.13 -11.52 -3.98
CA PHE A 35 -4.14 -11.09 -2.99
C PHE A 35 -2.72 -11.56 -3.35
N ALA A 36 -2.58 -12.73 -3.95
CA ALA A 36 -1.27 -13.23 -4.37
C ALA A 36 -0.70 -12.41 -5.55
N ALA A 37 -1.54 -12.09 -6.54
CA ALA A 37 -1.10 -11.29 -7.69
C ALA A 37 -0.95 -9.81 -7.34
N SER A 38 -1.71 -9.27 -6.38
CA SER A 38 -1.58 -7.87 -5.97
C SER A 38 -0.30 -7.57 -5.19
N LEU A 39 0.26 -8.53 -4.45
CA LEU A 39 1.45 -8.31 -3.61
C LEU A 39 2.65 -7.72 -4.37
N PRO A 40 3.09 -8.29 -5.52
CA PRO A 40 4.15 -7.69 -6.32
C PRO A 40 3.90 -6.23 -6.70
N PHE A 41 2.67 -5.89 -7.11
CA PHE A 41 2.32 -4.51 -7.49
C PHE A 41 2.29 -3.57 -6.30
N ILE A 42 1.82 -4.04 -5.13
CA ILE A 42 1.84 -3.27 -3.89
C ILE A 42 3.28 -3.00 -3.46
N VAL A 43 4.16 -3.99 -3.54
CA VAL A 43 5.60 -3.84 -3.22
C VAL A 43 6.26 -2.84 -4.17
N GLU A 44 6.01 -2.95 -5.47
CA GLU A 44 6.51 -2.00 -6.47
C GLU A 44 6.05 -0.57 -6.16
N ALA A 45 4.76 -0.37 -5.86
CA ALA A 45 4.23 0.94 -5.49
C ALA A 45 4.91 1.50 -4.23
N ILE A 46 5.19 0.67 -3.22
CA ILE A 46 5.90 1.09 -2.00
C ILE A 46 7.35 1.47 -2.31
N GLU A 47 8.08 0.67 -3.10
CA GLU A 47 9.47 0.98 -3.47
C GLU A 47 9.58 2.30 -4.24
N ILE A 48 8.62 2.57 -5.13
CA ILE A 48 8.55 3.84 -5.85
C ILE A 48 8.27 4.98 -4.86
N CYS A 49 7.30 4.82 -3.95
CA CYS A 49 7.02 5.80 -2.90
C CYS A 49 8.27 6.13 -2.05
N GLU A 50 9.00 5.11 -1.61
CA GLU A 50 10.22 5.27 -0.81
C GLU A 50 11.33 6.01 -1.57
N LYS A 51 11.50 5.75 -2.88
CA LYS A 51 12.45 6.48 -3.74
C LYS A 51 12.15 7.96 -3.83
N PHE A 52 10.87 8.33 -3.86
CA PHE A 52 10.44 9.73 -3.87
C PHE A 52 10.32 10.36 -2.48
N GLY A 53 10.55 9.59 -1.41
CA GLY A 53 10.38 10.05 -0.03
C GLY A 53 8.93 10.41 0.31
N ILE A 54 7.97 9.83 -0.42
CA ILE A 54 6.54 10.04 -0.21
C ILE A 54 5.94 8.82 0.49
N GLY A 55 4.92 9.05 1.30
CA GLY A 55 4.09 7.99 1.85
C GLY A 55 2.68 8.11 1.31
N ILE A 56 2.15 7.02 0.75
CA ILE A 56 0.74 6.93 0.37
C ILE A 56 0.00 6.12 1.44
N PRO A 57 -1.03 6.70 2.10
CA PRO A 57 -1.83 5.96 3.07
C PRO A 57 -2.44 4.71 2.48
N ASN A 58 -2.57 3.67 3.30
CA ASN A 58 -3.14 2.37 2.97
C ASN A 58 -2.30 1.46 2.05
N LEU A 59 -1.15 1.86 1.52
CA LEU A 59 -0.31 0.91 0.76
C LEU A 59 0.23 -0.20 1.67
N PHE A 60 0.71 0.14 2.86
CA PHE A 60 1.16 -0.85 3.84
C PHE A 60 -0.03 -1.60 4.45
N LEU A 61 -1.19 -0.95 4.61
CA LEU A 61 -2.46 -1.62 4.98
C LEU A 61 -2.85 -2.70 3.96
N MET A 62 -2.84 -2.38 2.66
CA MET A 62 -3.16 -3.32 1.58
C MET A 62 -2.16 -4.47 1.55
N LYS A 63 -0.87 -4.17 1.72
CA LYS A 63 0.18 -5.18 1.81
C LYS A 63 -0.09 -6.15 2.96
N ALA A 64 -0.33 -5.61 4.16
CA ALA A 64 -0.62 -6.41 5.34
C ALA A 64 -1.86 -7.30 5.16
N PHE A 65 -2.93 -6.76 4.57
CA PHE A 65 -4.14 -7.51 4.31
C PHE A 65 -3.89 -8.65 3.31
N ALA A 66 -3.18 -8.38 2.21
CA ALA A 66 -2.86 -9.40 1.23
C ALA A 66 -1.91 -10.48 1.79
N GLU A 67 -0.95 -10.10 2.63
CA GLU A 67 -0.08 -11.04 3.36
C GLU A 67 -0.89 -11.91 4.33
N MET A 68 -1.85 -11.33 5.06
CA MET A 68 -2.75 -12.07 5.93
C MET A 68 -3.57 -13.11 5.15
N GLN A 69 -4.19 -12.70 4.03
CA GLN A 69 -5.00 -13.59 3.18
C GLN A 69 -4.17 -14.71 2.53
N THR A 70 -2.88 -14.48 2.31
CA THR A 70 -1.96 -15.49 1.76
C THR A 70 -1.26 -16.34 2.84
N GLY A 71 -1.63 -16.17 4.12
CA GLY A 71 -1.10 -16.94 5.25
C GLY A 71 0.26 -16.48 5.76
N LYS A 72 0.80 -15.38 5.26
CA LYS A 72 2.09 -14.80 5.66
C LYS A 72 1.93 -13.87 6.86
N LEU A 73 1.44 -14.42 7.98
CA LEU A 73 1.05 -13.61 9.14
C LEU A 73 2.20 -12.79 9.74
N ALA A 74 3.43 -13.32 9.73
CA ALA A 74 4.60 -12.60 10.23
C ALA A 74 4.92 -11.35 9.38
N ASP A 75 4.86 -11.48 8.05
CA ASP A 75 5.05 -10.37 7.13
C ASP A 75 3.91 -9.35 7.27
N ALA A 76 2.67 -9.84 7.40
CA ALA A 76 1.49 -9.00 7.63
C ALA A 76 1.62 -8.13 8.89
N LEU A 77 2.12 -8.70 9.99
CA LEU A 77 2.39 -7.95 11.22
C LEU A 77 3.46 -6.87 11.01
N ASN A 78 4.50 -7.17 10.24
CA ASN A 78 5.53 -6.17 9.94
C ASN A 78 4.94 -5.02 9.10
N SER A 79 4.24 -5.35 8.03
CA SER A 79 3.60 -4.38 7.13
C SER A 79 2.59 -3.49 7.87
N ILE A 80 1.75 -4.06 8.74
CA ILE A 80 0.76 -3.26 9.47
C ILE A 80 1.40 -2.34 10.52
N ASN A 81 2.51 -2.76 11.15
CA ASN A 81 3.27 -1.89 12.04
C ASN A 81 3.91 -0.72 11.28
N MET A 82 4.33 -0.93 10.03
CA MET A 82 4.82 0.15 9.17
C MET A 82 3.70 1.14 8.83
N GLU A 83 2.50 0.67 8.46
CA GLU A 83 1.33 1.54 8.23
C GLU A 83 1.05 2.41 9.46
N ILE A 84 1.06 1.83 10.67
CA ILE A 84 0.83 2.57 11.92
C ILE A 84 1.95 3.58 12.20
N ALA A 85 3.21 3.23 11.90
CA ALA A 85 4.34 4.13 12.11
C ALA A 85 4.31 5.35 11.18
N TYR A 86 3.96 5.16 9.91
CA TYR A 86 3.84 6.24 8.93
C TYR A 86 2.50 7.01 9.06
N PHE A 87 1.41 6.31 9.39
CA PHE A 87 0.05 6.83 9.42
C PHE A 87 -0.69 6.44 10.72
N PRO A 88 -0.29 7.01 11.87
CA PRO A 88 -0.83 6.62 13.18
C PRO A 88 -2.31 6.97 13.37
N THR A 89 -2.90 7.79 12.50
CA THR A 89 -4.33 8.12 12.53
C THR A 89 -5.20 7.12 11.77
N ASN A 90 -4.59 6.13 11.09
CA ASN A 90 -5.32 5.10 10.35
C ASN A 90 -5.90 4.06 11.30
N THR A 91 -7.13 4.28 11.77
CA THR A 91 -7.80 3.36 12.73
C THR A 91 -7.96 1.95 12.18
N ARG A 92 -8.16 1.80 10.86
CA ARG A 92 -8.25 0.50 10.18
C ARG A 92 -6.97 -0.32 10.33
N ALA A 93 -5.82 0.34 10.45
CA ALA A 93 -4.56 -0.35 10.64
C ALA A 93 -4.49 -1.07 12.00
N TYR A 94 -5.04 -0.46 13.04
CA TYR A 94 -5.13 -1.07 14.36
C TYR A 94 -6.14 -2.22 14.41
N GLU A 95 -7.28 -2.07 13.72
CA GLU A 95 -8.29 -3.13 13.58
C GLU A 95 -7.69 -4.36 12.91
N LEU A 96 -7.03 -4.17 11.75
CA LEU A 96 -6.39 -5.26 11.03
C LEU A 96 -5.24 -5.89 11.83
N LYS A 97 -4.45 -5.09 12.55
CA LYS A 97 -3.39 -5.62 13.43
C LYS A 97 -3.98 -6.58 14.48
N SER A 98 -5.08 -6.21 15.13
CA SER A 98 -5.74 -7.07 16.11
C SER A 98 -6.24 -8.38 15.50
N GLU A 99 -6.74 -8.35 14.26
CA GLU A 99 -7.16 -9.54 13.53
C GLU A 99 -5.97 -10.47 13.24
N ILE A 100 -4.88 -9.93 12.69
CA ILE A 100 -3.66 -10.67 12.41
C ILE A 100 -3.10 -11.31 13.69
N GLU A 101 -3.05 -10.57 14.80
CA GLU A 101 -2.57 -11.09 16.10
C GLU A 101 -3.45 -12.23 16.63
N THR A 102 -4.77 -12.12 16.45
CA THR A 102 -5.72 -13.17 16.86
C THR A 102 -5.49 -14.45 16.05
N LEU A 103 -5.33 -14.33 14.72
CA LEU A 103 -5.04 -15.45 13.83
C LEU A 103 -3.69 -16.10 14.19
N ASN A 104 -2.67 -15.29 14.45
CA ASN A 104 -1.33 -15.76 14.81
C ASN A 104 -1.33 -16.51 16.15
N SER A 105 -2.12 -16.04 17.12
CA SER A 105 -2.28 -16.68 18.43
C SER A 105 -3.04 -18.01 18.35
N GLY A 106 -4.03 -18.09 17.45
CA GLY A 106 -4.82 -19.31 17.23
C GLY A 106 -4.06 -20.45 16.54
N GLN A 107 -2.98 -20.15 15.82
CA GLN A 107 -2.10 -21.15 15.20
C GLN A 107 -1.09 -21.77 16.19
N GLY A 108 -0.91 -21.18 17.38
CA GLY A 108 0.02 -21.65 18.42
C GLY A 108 -0.55 -22.71 19.37
N ILE A 109 -1.74 -23.25 19.11
CA ILE A 109 -2.41 -24.23 19.98
C ILE A 109 -2.44 -25.60 19.30
N PHE A 110 -1.32 -26.32 19.29
CA PHE A 110 -1.25 -27.77 19.04
C PHE A 110 -0.14 -28.42 19.85
#